data_AF-A0A7K3PBH6-F1
#
_entry.id   AF-A0A7K3PBH6-F1
#
_cell.length_a   1.000
_cell.length_b   1.000
_cell.length_c   1.000
_cell.angle_alpha   90.00
_cell.angle_beta   90.00
_cell.angle_gamma   90.00
#
_symmetry.space_group_name_H-M   'P 1'
#
loop_
_entity.id
_entity.type
_entity.pdbx_description
1 polymer ?
#
loop_
_entity_poly.entity_id
_entity_poly.type
_entity_poly.pdbx_seq_one_letter_code
_entity_poly.pdbx_strand_id
1 'polypeptide(L)'
;MSRYGITGAGAVLALLALTGCGSSSDGGDEGGDGGATPAARDKGPACVGTATPDGVHVLRGGGFKLPGGGGVQYAGAYADGTTRTATLRDGATYASGQRQWKVEPGAAVTVAGHGYTVRQICSYRVVLEPKAAADRTALAAAPKSLEARQGAADDGLCFTTNRTVLAAAARGFPAKGDTLSLPDNGGVQRFPTGLSITVSYIDPDTGVAGLDANCAAIPVARYKDVRVGETVEFAGVLFEVSEMTEEAVQLSRTSG
;
A
#
# COMPACT_ATOMS: atom_id res chain seq x y z
N MET A 1 -64.46 31.56 -38.51
CA MET A 1 -64.16 32.74 -39.34
C MET A 1 -62.80 33.28 -38.95
N SER A 2 -61.81 33.19 -39.85
CA SER A 2 -60.79 34.20 -40.17
C SER A 2 -59.54 33.50 -40.71
N ARG A 3 -59.22 33.80 -41.98
CA ARG A 3 -58.04 33.40 -42.75
C ARG A 3 -57.17 34.64 -42.93
N TYR A 4 -55.84 34.50 -42.95
CA TYR A 4 -54.81 35.21 -43.77
C TYR A 4 -53.47 34.50 -43.43
N GLY A 5 -52.65 33.92 -44.32
CA GLY A 5 -52.01 34.44 -45.55
C GLY A 5 -50.84 35.36 -45.15
N ILE A 6 -49.54 35.14 -45.45
CA ILE A 6 -48.89 35.02 -46.77
C ILE A 6 -47.37 34.68 -46.61
N THR A 7 -46.88 34.00 -47.65
CA THR A 7 -45.53 33.63 -48.16
C THR A 7 -44.23 34.32 -47.70
N GLY A 8 -43.14 33.53 -47.68
CA GLY A 8 -41.74 34.00 -47.75
C GLY A 8 -40.77 32.86 -48.07
N ALA A 9 -40.26 32.82 -49.30
CA ALA A 9 -39.35 31.82 -49.87
C ALA A 9 -37.91 31.91 -49.30
N GLY A 10 -37.20 30.78 -49.25
CA GLY A 10 -35.77 30.76 -48.89
C GLY A 10 -35.15 29.37 -48.77
N ALA A 11 -34.99 28.71 -49.91
CA ALA A 11 -34.04 27.65 -50.30
C ALA A 11 -33.24 26.80 -49.26
N VAL A 12 -33.42 25.47 -49.39
CA VAL A 12 -32.41 24.39 -49.59
C VAL A 12 -31.33 24.21 -48.49
N LEU A 13 -31.26 23.13 -47.71
CA LEU A 13 -31.03 21.74 -48.15
C LEU A 13 -31.76 20.71 -47.26
N ALA A 14 -32.26 19.71 -47.97
CA ALA A 14 -33.00 18.54 -47.52
C ALA A 14 -32.08 17.44 -46.93
N LEU A 15 -32.62 16.78 -45.90
CA LEU A 15 -32.70 15.31 -45.68
C LEU A 15 -31.36 14.53 -45.70
N LEU A 16 -31.05 13.71 -44.69
CA LEU A 16 -31.80 12.49 -44.39
C LEU A 16 -31.75 12.11 -42.90
N ALA A 17 -32.95 11.94 -42.36
CA ALA A 17 -33.24 11.24 -41.13
C ALA A 17 -33.38 9.72 -41.38
N LEU A 18 -33.69 9.00 -40.28
CA LEU A 18 -34.10 7.60 -40.12
C LEU A 18 -32.93 6.70 -39.67
N THR A 19 -32.96 5.90 -38.60
CA THR A 19 -34.01 5.31 -37.72
C THR A 19 -33.21 4.47 -36.70
N GLY A 20 -33.56 4.26 -35.44
CA GLY A 20 -34.79 4.51 -34.70
C GLY A 20 -34.66 4.08 -33.23
N CYS A 21 -35.77 4.25 -32.50
CA CYS A 21 -36.24 3.73 -31.20
C CYS A 21 -35.19 3.40 -30.11
N GLY A 22 -35.24 3.94 -28.88
CA GLY A 22 -36.37 4.45 -28.11
C GLY A 22 -36.85 3.43 -27.07
N SER A 23 -36.52 3.66 -25.79
CA SER A 23 -37.42 3.60 -24.62
C SER A 23 -36.63 3.54 -23.31
N SER A 24 -36.98 4.45 -22.39
CA SER A 24 -36.58 4.43 -20.99
C SER A 24 -37.27 3.29 -20.24
N SER A 25 -36.59 2.69 -19.27
CA SER A 25 -37.21 2.02 -18.11
C SER A 25 -36.25 2.10 -16.93
N ASP A 26 -36.76 2.62 -15.82
CA ASP A 26 -36.16 2.60 -14.50
C ASP A 26 -36.01 1.16 -13.97
N GLY A 27 -34.94 0.94 -13.20
CA GLY A 27 -34.91 -0.08 -12.14
C GLY A 27 -34.01 -1.30 -12.40
N GLY A 28 -33.11 -1.53 -11.45
CA GLY A 28 -32.68 -2.88 -11.05
C GLY A 28 -31.35 -3.38 -11.61
N ASP A 29 -30.48 -3.72 -10.66
CA ASP A 29 -29.46 -4.76 -10.70
C ASP A 29 -28.05 -4.48 -11.26
N GLU A 30 -27.12 -4.63 -10.31
CA GLU A 30 -25.79 -5.23 -10.42
C GLU A 30 -24.81 -4.55 -11.36
N GLY A 31 -24.17 -3.51 -10.81
CA GLY A 31 -22.99 -2.88 -11.37
C GLY A 31 -21.85 -3.87 -11.51
N GLY A 32 -21.72 -4.38 -12.73
CA GLY A 32 -20.77 -5.36 -13.17
C GLY A 32 -19.32 -4.94 -13.00
N ASP A 33 -18.53 -6.01 -12.94
CA ASP A 33 -17.09 -6.13 -12.94
C ASP A 33 -16.45 -5.29 -14.07
N GLY A 34 -16.17 -4.02 -13.76
CA GLY A 34 -15.33 -3.17 -14.58
C GLY A 34 -13.89 -3.53 -14.29
N GLY A 35 -13.31 -4.42 -15.10
CA GLY A 35 -11.89 -4.78 -15.07
C GLY A 35 -11.05 -3.52 -14.86
N ALA A 36 -10.54 -3.37 -13.64
CA ALA A 36 -9.79 -2.19 -13.26
C ALA A 36 -8.55 -2.16 -14.14
N THR A 37 -8.41 -1.11 -14.95
CA THR A 37 -7.15 -0.87 -15.65
C THR A 37 -6.06 -0.84 -14.58
N PRO A 38 -5.01 -1.68 -14.69
CA PRO A 38 -3.97 -1.73 -13.67
C PRO A 38 -3.42 -0.33 -13.42
N ALA A 39 -3.21 0.03 -12.15
CA ALA A 39 -2.64 1.32 -11.80
C ALA A 39 -1.36 1.54 -12.61
N ALA A 40 -1.26 2.70 -13.27
CA ALA A 40 -0.08 3.02 -14.05
C ALA A 40 1.18 2.87 -13.19
N ARG A 41 2.21 2.25 -13.76
CA ARG A 41 3.52 2.02 -13.11
C ARG A 41 3.95 3.27 -12.35
N ASP A 42 4.44 3.09 -11.12
CA ASP A 42 5.11 4.16 -10.38
C ASP A 42 6.38 4.51 -11.19
N LYS A 43 6.26 5.48 -12.10
CA LYS A 43 7.33 5.83 -13.04
C LYS A 43 8.36 6.64 -12.27
N GLY A 44 9.25 6.04 -11.50
CA GLY A 44 10.29 6.78 -10.78
C GLY A 44 11.35 5.87 -10.17
N PRO A 45 12.43 6.46 -9.60
CA PRO A 45 13.48 5.68 -8.94
C PRO A 45 12.87 4.80 -7.85
N ALA A 46 13.41 3.61 -7.56
CA ALA A 46 12.82 2.71 -6.55
C ALA A 46 12.76 3.35 -5.13
N CYS A 47 13.70 4.24 -4.82
CA CYS A 47 13.75 5.03 -3.59
C CYS A 47 14.36 6.42 -3.83
N VAL A 48 13.92 7.42 -3.07
CA VAL A 48 14.52 8.77 -3.00
C VAL A 48 14.83 9.08 -1.53
N GLY A 49 16.02 9.63 -1.27
CA GLY A 49 16.53 9.88 0.08
C GLY A 49 17.29 8.69 0.68
N THR A 50 17.75 8.85 1.92
CA THR A 50 18.65 7.89 2.59
C THR A 50 18.01 7.38 3.87
N ALA A 51 17.73 6.08 3.93
CA ALA A 51 17.22 5.44 5.14
C ALA A 51 18.23 5.58 6.28
N THR A 52 17.71 5.84 7.48
CA THR A 52 18.49 5.74 8.71
C THR A 52 18.41 4.31 9.22
N PRO A 53 19.51 3.75 9.77
CA PRO A 53 19.48 2.41 10.30
C PRO A 53 18.31 2.20 11.27
N ASP A 54 18.08 3.12 12.20
CA ASP A 54 17.08 2.97 13.26
C ASP A 54 15.77 3.69 12.92
N GLY A 55 15.49 3.83 11.63
CA GLY A 55 14.26 4.44 11.13
C GLY A 55 13.06 3.49 11.23
N VAL A 56 11.88 4.05 11.43
CA VAL A 56 10.61 3.35 11.35
C VAL A 56 10.26 3.14 9.87
N HIS A 57 9.97 1.90 9.49
CA HIS A 57 9.55 1.56 8.14
C HIS A 57 8.02 1.45 8.09
N VAL A 58 7.37 2.43 7.45
CA VAL A 58 5.92 2.44 7.21
C VAL A 58 5.68 1.88 5.81
N LEU A 59 5.15 0.67 5.73
CA LEU A 59 5.00 -0.04 4.45
C LEU A 59 3.77 0.45 3.70
N ARG A 60 3.82 0.37 2.37
CA ARG A 60 2.76 0.86 1.49
C ARG A 60 1.42 0.19 1.82
N GLY A 61 0.38 1.01 1.91
CA GLY A 61 -0.98 0.56 2.18
C GLY A 61 -1.24 0.06 3.61
N GLY A 62 -0.21 0.03 4.47
CA GLY A 62 -0.33 -0.41 5.86
C GLY A 62 -0.08 0.72 6.86
N GLY A 63 -0.32 0.38 8.13
CA GLY A 63 -0.09 1.25 9.27
C GLY A 63 1.03 0.77 10.18
N PHE A 64 1.61 1.72 10.90
CA PHE A 64 2.65 1.49 11.90
C PHE A 64 2.26 2.18 13.20
N LYS A 65 2.24 1.44 14.32
CA LYS A 65 2.01 2.04 15.65
C LYS A 65 3.24 2.78 16.14
N LEU A 66 3.03 3.98 16.66
CA LEU A 66 4.08 4.84 17.18
C LEU A 66 3.96 4.98 18.70
N PRO A 67 5.03 5.44 19.40
CA PRO A 67 4.95 5.82 20.81
C PRO A 67 3.78 6.77 21.09
N GLY A 68 3.26 6.72 22.31
CA GLY A 68 2.12 7.55 22.72
C GLY A 68 0.74 7.06 22.24
N GLY A 69 0.65 5.85 21.67
CA GLY A 69 -0.60 5.26 21.20
C GLY A 69 -1.07 5.77 19.84
N GLY A 70 -0.28 6.62 19.19
CA GLY A 70 -0.51 7.07 17.82
C GLY A 70 -0.12 6.04 16.78
N GLY A 71 -0.25 6.42 15.50
CA GLY A 71 0.25 5.61 14.40
C GLY A 71 0.27 6.40 13.10
N VAL A 72 0.86 5.80 12.08
CA VAL A 72 0.99 6.44 10.77
C VAL A 72 0.80 5.40 9.68
N GLN A 73 0.17 5.80 8.57
CA GLN A 73 -0.03 4.97 7.39
C GLN A 73 0.68 5.58 6.18
N TYR A 74 1.17 4.71 5.28
CA TYR A 74 1.58 5.11 3.94
C TYR A 74 0.39 4.96 2.98
N ALA A 75 -0.40 6.03 2.87
CA ALA A 75 -1.72 6.03 2.24
C ALA A 75 -1.71 6.21 0.71
N GLY A 76 -0.61 6.70 0.14
CA GLY A 76 -0.48 6.88 -1.31
C GLY A 76 0.89 7.36 -1.70
N ALA A 77 1.30 7.10 -2.94
CA ALA A 77 2.60 7.47 -3.49
C ALA A 77 2.40 8.20 -4.82
N TYR A 78 3.36 9.04 -5.18
CA TYR A 78 3.44 9.63 -6.52
C TYR A 78 4.89 9.69 -6.97
N ALA A 79 5.16 9.29 -8.21
CA ALA A 79 6.46 9.43 -8.85
C ALA A 79 6.33 9.88 -10.32
N ASP A 80 7.24 10.73 -10.78
CA ASP A 80 7.20 11.37 -12.12
C ASP A 80 8.40 11.03 -13.04
N GLY A 81 9.33 10.23 -12.54
CA GLY A 81 10.54 9.75 -13.23
C GLY A 81 11.78 10.21 -12.49
N THR A 82 11.65 11.33 -11.78
CA THR A 82 12.76 12.04 -11.12
C THR A 82 12.51 12.25 -9.64
N THR A 83 11.26 12.47 -9.25
CA THR A 83 10.85 12.71 -7.88
C THR A 83 9.97 11.56 -7.37
N ARG A 84 9.96 11.37 -6.05
CA ARG A 84 8.92 10.60 -5.37
C ARG A 84 8.43 11.37 -4.16
N THR A 85 7.11 11.44 -4.02
CA THR A 85 6.42 11.94 -2.83
C THR A 85 5.53 10.85 -2.25
N ALA A 86 5.21 10.97 -0.96
CA ALA A 86 4.27 10.10 -0.27
C ALA A 86 3.14 10.89 0.36
N THR A 87 1.99 10.26 0.52
CA THR A 87 0.92 10.71 1.39
C THR A 87 0.96 9.87 2.65
N LEU A 88 1.27 10.50 3.77
CA LEU A 88 1.15 9.90 5.09
C LEU A 88 -0.20 10.26 5.69
N ARG A 89 -0.76 9.36 6.48
CA ARG A 89 -2.03 9.57 7.19
C ARG A 89 -1.86 9.24 8.67
N ASP A 90 -2.48 10.04 9.53
CA ASP A 90 -2.51 9.81 10.97
C ASP A 90 -3.28 8.54 11.33
N GLY A 91 -2.91 7.88 12.43
CA GLY A 91 -3.46 6.61 12.89
C GLY A 91 -2.80 5.37 12.29
N ALA A 92 -2.75 4.27 13.06
CA ALA A 92 -2.27 2.97 12.59
C ALA A 92 -3.31 2.18 11.76
N THR A 93 -4.58 2.59 11.84
CA THR A 93 -5.69 2.07 11.03
C THR A 93 -6.44 3.23 10.41
N TYR A 94 -7.13 3.00 9.30
CA TYR A 94 -7.93 4.03 8.66
C TYR A 94 -9.14 4.43 9.50
N ALA A 95 -9.36 5.73 9.61
CA ALA A 95 -10.59 6.33 10.12
C ALA A 95 -10.90 7.61 9.33
N SER A 96 -12.19 7.95 9.22
CA SER A 96 -12.61 9.20 8.62
C SER A 96 -12.10 10.40 9.44
N GLY A 97 -11.81 11.52 8.76
CA GLY A 97 -11.33 12.75 9.41
C GLY A 97 -9.85 12.73 9.81
N GLN A 98 -9.11 11.66 9.53
CA GLN A 98 -7.67 11.59 9.80
C GLN A 98 -6.89 12.65 9.01
N ARG A 99 -5.92 13.26 9.69
CA ARG A 99 -4.99 14.20 9.06
C ARG A 99 -4.12 13.47 8.04
N GLN A 100 -3.84 14.14 6.92
CA GLN A 100 -2.95 13.66 5.88
C GLN A 100 -1.86 14.68 5.59
N TRP A 101 -0.69 14.18 5.19
CA TRP A 101 0.46 14.99 4.80
C TRP A 101 1.01 14.48 3.48
N LYS A 102 1.13 15.36 2.50
CA LYS A 102 2.00 15.09 1.35
C LYS A 102 3.43 15.43 1.75
N VAL A 103 4.35 14.49 1.58
CA VAL A 103 5.72 14.58 2.07
C VAL A 103 6.75 14.22 1.01
N GLU A 104 7.92 14.81 1.17
CA GLU A 104 9.16 14.55 0.44
C GLU A 104 10.26 14.18 1.44
N PRO A 105 11.37 13.57 0.99
CA PRO A 105 12.54 13.39 1.83
C PRO A 105 13.00 14.72 2.46
N GLY A 106 13.28 14.71 3.75
CA GLY A 106 13.61 15.89 4.57
C GLY A 106 12.40 16.54 5.25
N ALA A 107 11.17 16.22 4.85
CA ALA A 107 9.97 16.80 5.47
C ALA A 107 9.84 16.43 6.95
N ALA A 108 9.34 17.36 7.75
CA ALA A 108 8.98 17.12 9.14
C ALA A 108 7.49 16.77 9.26
N VAL A 109 7.17 15.71 10.00
CA VAL A 109 5.79 15.34 10.34
C VAL A 109 5.64 15.22 11.85
N THR A 110 4.45 15.53 12.35
CA THR A 110 4.10 15.36 13.76
C THR A 110 2.90 14.45 13.84
N VAL A 111 3.06 13.33 14.53
CA VAL A 111 2.03 12.29 14.69
C VAL A 111 1.83 12.08 16.18
N ALA A 112 0.58 12.23 16.66
CA ALA A 112 0.25 12.13 18.09
C ALA A 112 1.17 12.94 19.03
N GLY A 113 1.66 14.11 18.61
CA GLY A 113 2.58 14.94 19.40
C GLY A 113 4.07 14.58 19.28
N HIS A 114 4.41 13.51 18.57
CA HIS A 114 5.78 13.06 18.33
C HIS A 114 6.28 13.52 16.97
N GLY A 115 7.50 14.09 16.94
CA GLY A 115 8.09 14.64 15.72
C GLY A 115 8.97 13.62 14.98
N TYR A 116 8.80 13.53 13.67
CA TYR A 116 9.59 12.67 12.79
C TYR A 116 10.12 13.45 11.58
N THR A 117 11.23 12.98 11.04
CA THR A 117 11.78 13.44 9.76
C THR A 117 11.60 12.32 8.74
N VAL A 118 11.06 12.63 7.56
CA VAL A 118 10.98 11.68 6.44
C VAL A 118 12.38 11.54 5.84
N ARG A 119 12.97 10.35 5.88
CA ARG A 119 14.37 10.13 5.47
C ARG A 119 14.51 9.54 4.09
N GLN A 120 13.60 8.62 3.75
CA GLN A 120 13.56 7.94 2.47
C GLN A 120 12.12 7.62 2.09
N ILE A 121 11.80 7.71 0.81
CA ILE A 121 10.53 7.29 0.24
C ILE A 121 10.80 6.32 -0.90
N CYS A 122 10.33 5.08 -0.74
CA CYS A 122 10.37 4.03 -1.73
C CYS A 122 8.97 3.74 -2.29
N SER A 123 8.89 2.99 -3.39
CA SER A 123 7.60 2.50 -3.92
C SER A 123 6.86 1.58 -2.93
N TYR A 124 7.58 0.96 -2.00
CA TYR A 124 7.07 -0.02 -1.03
C TYR A 124 7.10 0.45 0.43
N ARG A 125 7.84 1.52 0.77
CA ARG A 125 7.92 2.04 2.17
C ARG A 125 8.19 3.53 2.26
N VAL A 126 7.91 4.10 3.42
CA VAL A 126 8.47 5.37 3.89
C VAL A 126 9.30 5.11 5.14
N VAL A 127 10.50 5.71 5.23
CA VAL A 127 11.35 5.65 6.42
C VAL A 127 11.23 6.95 7.22
N LEU A 128 10.78 6.83 8.47
CA LEU A 128 10.64 7.94 9.41
C LEU A 128 11.71 7.85 10.50
N GLU A 129 12.46 8.94 10.71
CA GLU A 129 13.40 9.06 11.82
C GLU A 129 12.75 9.84 12.97
N PRO A 130 12.62 9.24 14.18
CA PRO A 130 12.12 9.97 15.34
C PRO A 130 13.10 11.07 15.76
N LYS A 131 12.59 12.29 15.98
CA LYS A 131 13.41 13.44 16.40
C LYS A 131 13.84 13.33 17.87
N ALA A 132 12.93 12.91 18.74
CA ALA A 132 13.21 12.77 20.17
C ALA A 132 13.97 11.48 20.48
N ALA A 133 14.94 11.55 21.39
CA ALA A 133 15.67 10.38 21.87
C ALA A 133 14.75 9.38 22.58
N ALA A 134 13.77 9.87 23.35
CA ALA A 134 12.79 9.02 24.04
C ALA A 134 12.00 8.15 23.06
N ASP A 135 11.59 8.69 21.91
CA ASP A 135 10.84 7.94 20.89
C ASP A 135 11.73 6.86 20.26
N ARG A 136 13.00 7.18 19.97
CA ARG A 136 13.98 6.20 19.49
C ARG A 136 14.17 5.07 20.49
N THR A 137 14.34 5.40 21.77
CA THR A 137 14.49 4.41 22.84
C THR A 137 13.24 3.56 23.00
N ALA A 138 12.04 4.15 22.92
CA ALA A 138 10.78 3.41 23.01
C ALA A 138 10.61 2.43 21.85
N LEU A 139 10.89 2.85 20.61
CA LEU A 139 10.80 2.00 19.42
C LEU A 139 11.85 0.89 19.41
N ALA A 140 13.04 1.14 19.99
CA ALA A 140 14.12 0.17 20.10
C ALA A 140 14.01 -0.72 21.36
N ALA A 141 13.02 -0.51 22.23
CA ALA A 141 12.85 -1.31 23.43
C ALA A 141 12.53 -2.78 23.07
N ALA A 142 13.24 -3.72 23.69
CA ALA A 142 12.98 -5.14 23.47
C ALA A 142 11.66 -5.56 24.15
N PRO A 143 10.84 -6.40 23.49
CA PRO A 143 9.69 -7.00 24.13
C PRO A 143 10.14 -8.04 25.18
N LYS A 144 9.26 -8.34 26.13
CA LYS A 144 9.53 -9.33 27.20
C LYS A 144 9.60 -10.77 26.67
N SER A 145 9.00 -11.04 25.52
CA SER A 145 9.02 -12.34 24.84
C SER A 145 9.05 -12.11 23.33
N LEU A 146 9.66 -13.05 22.60
CA LEU A 146 9.59 -13.12 21.13
C LEU A 146 8.43 -13.98 20.62
N GLU A 147 7.67 -14.57 21.53
CA GLU A 147 6.47 -15.35 21.21
C GLU A 147 5.29 -14.42 20.98
N ALA A 148 4.65 -14.53 19.82
CA ALA A 148 3.43 -13.82 19.50
C ALA A 148 2.26 -14.29 20.40
N ARG A 149 1.55 -13.33 20.99
CA ARG A 149 0.39 -13.54 21.87
C ARG A 149 -0.94 -13.11 21.28
N GLN A 150 -0.89 -12.50 20.08
CA GLN A 150 -2.01 -11.90 19.37
C GLN A 150 -2.57 -10.67 20.09
N GLY A 151 -2.53 -9.50 19.42
CA GLY A 151 -3.04 -8.23 19.93
C GLY A 151 -1.96 -7.31 20.50
N ALA A 152 -2.34 -6.33 21.32
CA ALA A 152 -1.46 -5.22 21.72
C ALA A 152 -0.17 -5.64 22.46
N ALA A 153 -0.14 -6.84 23.05
CA ALA A 153 1.08 -7.39 23.66
C ALA A 153 2.21 -7.62 22.64
N ASP A 154 1.87 -7.75 21.35
CA ASP A 154 2.81 -7.98 20.25
C ASP A 154 3.28 -6.67 19.61
N ASP A 155 2.86 -5.49 20.11
CA ASP A 155 3.25 -4.21 19.51
C ASP A 155 4.78 -4.04 19.45
N GLY A 156 5.51 -4.49 20.48
CA GLY A 156 6.97 -4.50 20.49
C GLY A 156 7.63 -5.56 19.59
N LEU A 157 6.86 -6.50 19.04
CA LEU A 157 7.28 -7.43 17.99
C LEU A 157 7.02 -6.88 16.59
N CYS A 158 5.87 -6.23 16.43
CA CYS A 158 5.34 -5.76 15.15
C CYS A 158 5.86 -4.38 14.73
N PHE A 159 6.02 -3.48 15.70
CA PHE A 159 6.26 -2.06 15.48
C PHE A 159 7.50 -1.62 16.22
N THR A 160 8.65 -2.07 15.74
CA THR A 160 9.93 -1.90 16.44
C THR A 160 11.07 -1.55 15.48
N THR A 161 12.07 -0.86 16.03
CA THR A 161 13.39 -0.69 15.41
C THR A 161 14.46 -1.52 16.12
N ASN A 162 14.07 -2.37 17.09
CA ASN A 162 14.97 -3.23 17.83
C ASN A 162 15.60 -4.28 16.90
N ARG A 163 16.93 -4.25 16.80
CA ARG A 163 17.70 -5.15 15.92
C ARG A 163 17.55 -6.62 16.24
N THR A 164 17.44 -6.98 17.50
CA THR A 164 17.29 -8.37 17.91
C THR A 164 15.93 -8.92 17.47
N VAL A 165 14.87 -8.11 17.58
CA VAL A 165 13.53 -8.49 17.11
C VAL A 165 13.50 -8.57 15.58
N LEU A 166 14.03 -7.57 14.87
CA LEU A 166 14.11 -7.58 13.41
C LEU A 166 14.92 -8.79 12.90
N ALA A 167 16.05 -9.10 13.53
CA ALA A 167 16.83 -10.29 13.20
C ALA A 167 16.07 -11.59 13.50
N ALA A 168 15.24 -11.62 14.55
CA ALA A 168 14.39 -12.76 14.86
C ALA A 168 13.28 -12.95 13.82
N ALA A 169 12.62 -11.87 13.42
CA ALA A 169 11.63 -11.89 12.35
C ALA A 169 12.26 -12.34 11.02
N ALA A 170 13.45 -11.83 10.70
CA ALA A 170 14.20 -12.17 9.49
C ALA A 170 14.59 -13.66 9.39
N ARG A 171 14.75 -14.36 10.53
CA ARG A 171 14.99 -15.81 10.57
C ARG A 171 13.77 -16.64 10.24
N GLY A 172 12.57 -16.06 10.30
CA GLY A 172 11.33 -16.72 9.85
C GLY A 172 11.23 -16.85 8.34
N PHE A 173 12.06 -16.12 7.59
CA PHE A 173 12.10 -16.13 6.14
C PHE A 173 13.21 -17.03 5.58
N PRO A 174 13.12 -17.45 4.31
CA PRO A 174 14.21 -18.12 3.60
C PRO A 174 15.51 -17.31 3.60
N ALA A 175 16.64 -17.94 3.30
CA ALA A 175 17.93 -17.26 3.22
C ALA A 175 17.99 -16.31 2.01
N LYS A 176 18.97 -15.41 1.99
CA LYS A 176 19.16 -14.50 0.85
C LYS A 176 19.46 -15.32 -0.42
N GLY A 177 18.74 -15.01 -1.50
CA GLY A 177 18.80 -15.75 -2.76
C GLY A 177 17.77 -16.88 -2.86
N ASP A 178 17.21 -17.33 -1.73
CA ASP A 178 16.13 -18.31 -1.73
C ASP A 178 14.76 -17.63 -1.91
N THR A 179 13.77 -18.45 -2.23
CA THR A 179 12.41 -18.01 -2.55
C THR A 179 11.42 -18.43 -1.47
N LEU A 180 10.54 -17.50 -1.12
CA LEU A 180 9.31 -17.74 -0.36
C LEU A 180 8.16 -17.89 -1.35
N SER A 181 7.52 -19.06 -1.35
CA SER A 181 6.30 -19.31 -2.12
C SER A 181 5.07 -18.96 -1.28
N LEU A 182 4.27 -18.01 -1.75
CA LEU A 182 3.00 -17.64 -1.14
C LEU A 182 1.85 -18.21 -1.98
N PRO A 183 1.12 -19.23 -1.51
CA PRO A 183 0.04 -19.83 -2.28
C PRO A 183 -1.11 -18.84 -2.47
N ASP A 184 -1.69 -18.85 -3.67
CA ASP A 184 -3.01 -18.32 -3.93
C ASP A 184 -4.06 -19.30 -3.36
N ASN A 185 -5.19 -18.76 -2.87
CA ASN A 185 -6.29 -19.40 -2.10
C ASN A 185 -6.54 -18.83 -0.68
N GLY A 186 -5.97 -17.68 -0.34
CA GLY A 186 -6.14 -17.11 1.00
C GLY A 186 -5.36 -17.84 2.10
N GLY A 187 -4.39 -18.68 1.73
CA GLY A 187 -3.44 -19.29 2.66
C GLY A 187 -2.72 -18.22 3.49
N VAL A 188 -2.88 -18.28 4.82
CA VAL A 188 -2.19 -17.37 5.75
C VAL A 188 -0.84 -17.97 6.13
N GLN A 189 0.24 -17.44 5.55
CA GLN A 189 1.59 -17.78 5.97
C GLN A 189 1.89 -17.03 7.28
N ARG A 190 2.03 -17.77 8.39
CA ARG A 190 2.32 -17.20 9.71
C ARG A 190 3.80 -17.34 10.05
N PHE A 191 4.33 -16.32 10.70
CA PHE A 191 5.72 -16.26 11.14
C PHE A 191 5.80 -16.18 12.68
N PRO A 192 6.88 -16.67 13.31
CA PRO A 192 6.99 -16.78 14.76
C PRO A 192 6.82 -15.45 15.53
N THR A 193 7.21 -14.32 14.93
CA THR A 193 7.18 -12.99 15.55
C THR A 193 5.89 -12.21 15.28
N GLY A 194 4.78 -12.91 15.02
CA GLY A 194 3.44 -12.31 14.92
C GLY A 194 3.07 -11.74 13.55
N LEU A 195 4.01 -11.74 12.60
CA LEU A 195 3.73 -11.41 11.20
C LEU A 195 2.92 -12.53 10.54
N SER A 196 1.99 -12.13 9.69
CA SER A 196 1.34 -13.01 8.73
C SER A 196 1.29 -12.35 7.36
N ILE A 197 1.42 -13.15 6.30
CA ILE A 197 1.35 -12.70 4.91
C ILE A 197 0.30 -13.54 4.18
N THR A 198 -0.47 -12.88 3.31
CA THR A 198 -1.49 -13.49 2.46
C THR A 198 -1.42 -12.91 1.06
N VAL A 199 -1.62 -13.76 0.06
CA VAL A 199 -2.00 -13.32 -1.29
C VAL A 199 -3.49 -13.00 -1.26
N SER A 200 -3.87 -11.76 -1.60
CA SER A 200 -5.28 -11.35 -1.64
C SER A 200 -5.94 -11.51 -3.00
N TYR A 201 -5.15 -11.50 -4.07
CA TYR A 201 -5.57 -11.87 -5.42
C TYR A 201 -4.35 -12.13 -6.30
N ILE A 202 -4.55 -12.91 -7.36
CA ILE A 202 -3.69 -12.98 -8.54
C ILE A 202 -4.56 -12.70 -9.76
N ASP A 203 -4.11 -11.80 -10.61
CA ASP A 203 -4.70 -11.53 -11.90
C ASP A 203 -3.68 -11.92 -12.99
N PRO A 204 -3.83 -13.11 -13.60
CA PRO A 204 -2.89 -13.59 -14.60
C PRO A 204 -3.01 -12.81 -15.93
N ASP A 205 -4.17 -12.26 -16.25
CA ASP A 205 -4.40 -11.51 -17.48
C ASP A 205 -3.64 -10.20 -17.49
N THR A 206 -3.62 -9.52 -16.35
CA THR A 206 -2.87 -8.27 -16.20
C THR A 206 -1.49 -8.45 -15.58
N GLY A 207 -1.16 -9.66 -15.10
CA GLY A 207 0.11 -10.03 -14.51
C GLY A 207 0.41 -9.28 -13.21
N VAL A 208 -0.58 -9.19 -12.34
CA VAL A 208 -0.45 -8.52 -11.04
C VAL A 208 -0.99 -9.34 -9.88
N ALA A 209 -0.52 -9.06 -8.66
CA ALA A 209 -1.06 -9.66 -7.45
C ALA A 209 -1.27 -8.63 -6.34
N GLY A 210 -2.14 -8.99 -5.39
CA GLY A 210 -2.29 -8.32 -4.11
C GLY A 210 -1.55 -9.09 -3.01
N LEU A 211 -0.74 -8.38 -2.23
CA LEU A 211 -0.09 -8.94 -1.04
C LEU A 211 -0.48 -8.12 0.19
N ASP A 212 -1.05 -8.81 1.18
CA ASP A 212 -1.39 -8.22 2.47
C ASP A 212 -0.48 -8.82 3.55
N ALA A 213 -0.04 -7.95 4.48
CA ALA A 213 0.63 -8.38 5.69
C ALA A 213 -0.04 -7.80 6.92
N ASN A 214 -0.21 -8.64 7.93
CA ASN A 214 -0.80 -8.26 9.20
C ASN A 214 0.15 -8.59 10.33
N CYS A 215 0.16 -7.74 11.36
CA CYS A 215 0.85 -8.01 12.61
C CYS A 215 -0.03 -7.55 13.76
N ALA A 216 -0.27 -8.43 14.74
CA ALA A 216 -1.16 -8.15 15.87
C ALA A 216 -2.58 -7.65 15.46
N ALA A 217 -3.15 -8.24 14.41
CA ALA A 217 -4.42 -7.84 13.77
C ALA A 217 -4.45 -6.43 13.14
N ILE A 218 -3.29 -5.80 12.96
CA ILE A 218 -3.15 -4.52 12.26
C ILE A 218 -2.57 -4.78 10.87
N PRO A 219 -3.19 -4.29 9.79
CA PRO A 219 -2.61 -4.33 8.46
C PRO A 219 -1.32 -3.49 8.44
N VAL A 220 -0.17 -4.14 8.31
CA VAL A 220 1.15 -3.49 8.29
C VAL A 220 1.65 -3.22 6.89
N ALA A 221 1.16 -3.96 5.89
CA ALA A 221 1.34 -3.67 4.47
C ALA A 221 0.13 -4.12 3.66
N ARG A 222 -0.16 -3.37 2.59
CA ARG A 222 -1.10 -3.76 1.53
C ARG A 222 -0.53 -3.30 0.20
N TYR A 223 0.17 -4.22 -0.45
CA TYR A 223 0.72 -4.00 -1.78
C TYR A 223 -0.34 -4.40 -2.80
N LYS A 224 -0.81 -3.42 -3.56
CA LYS A 224 -1.76 -3.64 -4.66
C LYS A 224 -1.03 -3.62 -5.98
N ASP A 225 -1.48 -4.49 -6.86
CA ASP A 225 -1.04 -4.61 -8.25
C ASP A 225 0.47 -4.81 -8.39
N VAL A 226 1.08 -5.58 -7.49
CA VAL A 226 2.52 -5.87 -7.57
C VAL A 226 2.83 -6.73 -8.78
N ARG A 227 3.99 -6.50 -9.38
CA ARG A 227 4.44 -7.20 -10.60
C ARG A 227 5.77 -7.88 -10.39
N VAL A 228 6.07 -8.86 -11.24
CA VAL A 228 7.41 -9.46 -11.31
C VAL A 228 8.48 -8.37 -11.51
N GLY A 229 9.56 -8.46 -10.73
CA GLY A 229 10.65 -7.48 -10.65
C GLY A 229 10.43 -6.35 -9.65
N GLU A 230 9.26 -6.23 -9.02
CA GLU A 230 9.02 -5.21 -8.00
C GLU A 230 9.51 -5.65 -6.62
N THR A 231 9.94 -4.68 -5.82
CA THR A 231 10.38 -4.92 -4.44
C THR A 231 9.23 -4.73 -3.46
N VAL A 232 9.09 -5.68 -2.55
CA VAL A 232 8.25 -5.58 -1.35
C VAL A 232 9.10 -5.79 -0.10
N GLU A 233 8.59 -5.35 1.04
CA GLU A 233 9.26 -5.53 2.32
C GLU A 233 8.34 -6.18 3.34
N PHE A 234 8.90 -7.09 4.14
CA PHE A 234 8.25 -7.67 5.30
C PHE A 234 9.24 -7.75 6.47
N ALA A 235 8.87 -7.15 7.61
CA ALA A 235 9.67 -7.14 8.84
C ALA A 235 11.17 -6.77 8.64
N GLY A 236 11.44 -5.76 7.80
CA GLY A 236 12.81 -5.31 7.50
C GLY A 236 13.55 -6.12 6.42
N VAL A 237 12.94 -7.19 5.89
CA VAL A 237 13.51 -8.03 4.83
C VAL A 237 12.93 -7.63 3.48
N LEU A 238 13.80 -7.39 2.50
CA LEU A 238 13.44 -7.07 1.13
C LEU A 238 13.30 -8.33 0.30
N PHE A 239 12.23 -8.35 -0.50
CA PHE A 239 11.96 -9.38 -1.48
C PHE A 239 11.71 -8.75 -2.84
N GLU A 240 12.20 -9.41 -3.89
CA GLU A 240 11.73 -9.19 -5.25
C GLU A 240 10.61 -10.16 -5.54
N VAL A 241 9.52 -9.70 -6.16
CA VAL A 241 8.51 -10.58 -6.75
C VAL A 241 9.17 -11.25 -7.96
N SER A 242 9.57 -12.51 -7.84
CA SER A 242 10.39 -13.18 -8.86
C SER A 242 9.55 -13.91 -9.89
N GLU A 243 8.40 -14.43 -9.50
CA GLU A 243 7.48 -15.15 -10.38
C GLU A 243 6.05 -15.05 -9.84
N MET A 244 5.08 -15.16 -10.75
CA MET A 244 3.67 -15.21 -10.44
C MET A 244 3.01 -16.25 -11.34
N THR A 245 2.32 -17.20 -10.73
CA THR A 245 1.49 -18.19 -11.39
C THR A 245 0.07 -18.07 -10.89
N GLU A 246 -0.88 -18.77 -11.51
CA GLU A 246 -2.26 -18.85 -11.00
C GLU A 246 -2.34 -19.47 -9.59
N GLU A 247 -1.28 -20.17 -9.14
CA GLU A 247 -1.28 -20.89 -7.87
C GLU A 247 -0.48 -20.20 -6.76
N ALA A 248 0.44 -19.29 -7.11
CA ALA A 248 1.34 -18.68 -6.12
C ALA A 248 2.02 -17.40 -6.61
N VAL A 249 2.42 -16.58 -5.63
CA VAL A 249 3.42 -15.52 -5.80
C VAL A 249 4.74 -15.98 -5.20
N GLN A 250 5.80 -15.94 -6.01
CA GLN A 250 7.16 -16.25 -5.58
C GLN A 250 7.90 -14.97 -5.21
N LEU A 251 8.51 -14.97 -4.01
CA LEU A 251 9.25 -13.84 -3.47
C LEU A 251 10.71 -14.25 -3.20
N SER A 252 11.66 -13.74 -3.97
CA SER A 252 13.08 -14.01 -3.75
C SER A 252 13.69 -13.00 -2.80
N ARG A 253 14.31 -13.47 -1.70
CA ARG A 253 14.90 -12.59 -0.69
C ARG A 253 16.16 -11.91 -1.23
N THR A 254 16.18 -10.58 -1.24
CA THR A 254 17.31 -9.78 -1.75
C THR A 254 18.18 -9.18 -0.66
N SER A 255 17.66 -8.96 0.56
CA SER A 255 18.42 -8.43 1.69
C SER A 255 18.96 -9.51 2.64
N GLY A 256 20.05 -9.18 3.33
CA GLY A 256 20.66 -9.99 4.39
C GLY A 256 19.92 -9.83 5.71
#